data_AF-A0A011TDH7-F1
#
_entry.id   AF-A0A011TDH7-F1
#
_cell.length_a   1.000
_cell.length_b   1.000
_cell.length_c   1.000
_cell.angle_alpha   90.00
_cell.angle_beta   90.00
_cell.angle_gamma   90.00
#
_symmetry.space_group_name_H-M   'P 1'
#
loop_
_entity.id
_entity.type
_entity.pdbx_description
1 polymer ?
#
loop_
_entity_poly.entity_id
_entity_poly.type
_entity_poly.pdbx_seq_one_letter_code
_entity_poly.pdbx_strand_id
1 'polypeptide(L)' 'MAQHPLTAYAERTGRSFTDIAKSAGVSRMTLYRLVNGEQNARISLLEQVSAATNFEVTASQLIPSSRPSKLEKTA' A
#
# COMPACT_ATOMS: atom_id res chain seq x y z
N MET A 1 -16.08 0.03 -4.70
CA MET A 1 -14.94 0.10 -3.78
C MET A 1 -13.69 0.25 -4.63
N ALA A 2 -12.88 1.29 -4.47
CA ALA A 2 -11.65 1.43 -5.24
C ALA A 2 -10.66 0.33 -4.81
N GLN A 3 -10.20 -0.49 -5.76
CA GLN A 3 -9.23 -1.56 -5.48
C GLN A 3 -7.86 -0.94 -5.21
N HIS A 4 -7.21 -1.33 -4.11
CA HIS A 4 -5.87 -0.82 -3.78
C HIS A 4 -4.86 -1.25 -4.87
N PRO A 5 -3.93 -0.38 -5.31
CA PRO A 5 -3.05 -0.67 -6.44
C PRO A 5 -2.15 -1.91 -6.22
N LEU A 6 -1.72 -2.18 -4.98
CA LEU A 6 -1.05 -3.45 -4.65
C LEU A 6 -1.91 -4.68 -4.90
N THR A 7 -3.22 -4.60 -4.64
CA THR A 7 -4.14 -5.71 -4.87
C THR A 7 -4.28 -5.99 -6.35
N ALA A 8 -4.46 -4.94 -7.16
CA ALA A 8 -4.50 -5.06 -8.62
C ALA A 8 -3.19 -5.62 -9.20
N TYR A 9 -2.04 -5.20 -8.66
CA TYR A 9 -0.73 -5.74 -9.05
C TYR A 9 -0.59 -7.23 -8.69
N ALA A 10 -0.96 -7.62 -7.47
CA ALA A 10 -0.89 -9.00 -6.99
C ALA A 10 -1.76 -9.93 -7.85
N GLU A 11 -3.00 -9.53 -8.15
CA GLU A 11 -3.93 -10.29 -8.99
C GLU A 11 -3.40 -10.44 -10.42
N ARG A 12 -2.94 -9.34 -11.04
CA ARG A 12 -2.42 -9.36 -12.43
C ARG A 12 -1.16 -10.22 -12.58
N THR A 13 -0.27 -10.20 -11.59
CA THR A 13 1.02 -10.89 -11.66
C THR A 13 0.99 -12.29 -11.06
N GLY A 14 -0.12 -12.68 -10.42
CA GLY A 14 -0.23 -13.92 -9.67
C GLY A 14 0.68 -13.98 -8.43
N ARG A 15 1.29 -12.86 -8.03
CA ARG A 15 2.17 -12.80 -6.85
C ARG A 15 1.35 -12.67 -5.58
N SER A 16 1.70 -13.43 -4.56
CA SER A 16 1.05 -13.29 -3.26
C SER A 16 1.54 -12.05 -2.51
N PHE A 17 0.72 -11.51 -1.60
CA PHE A 17 1.15 -10.47 -0.67
C PHE A 17 2.34 -10.91 0.20
N THR A 18 2.45 -12.21 0.48
CA THR A 18 3.61 -12.77 1.20
C THR A 18 4.90 -12.58 0.39
N ASP A 19 4.85 -12.83 -0.91
CA ASP A 19 6.02 -12.68 -1.80
C ASP A 19 6.41 -11.22 -1.95
N ILE A 20 5.43 -10.33 -2.11
CA ILE A 20 5.66 -8.89 -2.20
C ILE A 20 6.27 -8.37 -0.90
N ALA A 21 5.75 -8.78 0.26
CA ALA A 21 6.28 -8.38 1.57
C ALA A 21 7.73 -8.87 1.75
N LYS A 22 8.01 -10.12 1.35
CA LYS A 22 9.37 -10.68 1.38
C LYS A 22 10.33 -9.91 0.47
N SER A 23 9.91 -9.58 -0.76
CA SER A 23 10.70 -8.74 -1.68
C SER A 23 10.94 -7.33 -1.15
N ALA A 24 9.96 -6.75 -0.45
CA ALA A 24 10.07 -5.43 0.16
C ALA A 24 10.88 -5.43 1.48
N GLY A 25 11.22 -6.62 2.03
CA GLY A 25 11.91 -6.73 3.31
C GLY A 25 11.05 -6.33 4.51
N VAL A 26 9.72 -6.50 4.42
CA VAL A 26 8.76 -6.10 5.47
C VAL A 26 7.88 -7.27 5.91
N SER A 27 7.23 -7.13 7.06
CA SER A 27 6.28 -8.14 7.51
C SER A 27 5.03 -8.15 6.64
N ARG A 28 4.41 -9.33 6.48
CA ARG A 28 3.11 -9.47 5.79
C ARG A 28 2.03 -8.57 6.42
N MET A 29 2.04 -8.44 7.75
CA MET A 29 1.12 -7.55 8.48
C MET A 29 1.33 -6.07 8.12
N THR A 30 2.58 -5.64 7.93
CA THR A 30 2.90 -4.28 7.48
C THR A 30 2.28 -3.99 6.12
N LEU A 31 2.32 -4.96 5.20
CA LEU A 31 1.74 -4.81 3.87
C LEU A 31 0.20 -4.77 3.93
N TYR A 32 -0.43 -5.59 4.78
CA TYR A 32 -1.88 -5.52 5.00
C TYR A 32 -2.33 -4.17 5.57
N ARG A 33 -1.65 -3.66 6.59
CA ARG A 33 -1.96 -2.34 7.17
C ARG A 33 -1.79 -1.22 6.16
N LEU A 34 -0.82 -1.35 5.25
CA LEU A 34 -0.64 -0.39 4.14
C LEU A 34 -1.86 -0.41 3.22
N VAL A 35 -2.26 -1.60 2.75
CA VAL A 35 -3.38 -1.79 1.83
C VAL A 35 -4.71 -1.31 2.43
N ASN A 36 -4.92 -1.55 3.72
CA ASN A 36 -6.13 -1.14 4.42
C ASN A 36 -6.11 0.34 4.87
N GLY A 37 -4.99 1.05 4.71
CA GLY A 37 -4.84 2.42 5.20
C GLY A 37 -4.82 2.53 6.73
N GLU A 38 -4.46 1.46 7.44
CA GLU A 38 -4.49 1.34 8.90
C GLU A 38 -3.18 1.83 9.57
N GLN A 39 -2.26 2.42 8.81
CA GLN A 39 -1.00 2.93 9.35
C GLN A 39 -0.52 4.20 8.66
N ASN A 40 0.18 5.03 9.42
CA ASN A 40 1.01 6.11 8.88
C ASN A 40 2.29 5.49 8.30
N ALA A 41 2.25 5.16 7.01
CA ALA A 41 3.41 4.61 6.32
C ALA A 41 4.51 5.67 6.16
N ARG A 42 5.75 5.30 6.49
CA ARG A 42 6.93 6.13 6.20
C ARG A 42 7.21 6.11 4.69
N ILE A 43 7.78 7.18 4.16
CA ILE A 43 8.20 7.26 2.74
C ILE A 43 9.09 6.06 2.37
N SER A 44 10.03 5.69 3.23
CA SER A 44 10.91 4.54 3.01
C SER A 44 10.17 3.21 2.85
N LEU A 45 9.04 3.01 3.55
CA LEU A 45 8.20 1.83 3.38
C LEU A 45 7.53 1.84 1.99
N LEU A 46 7.03 3.00 1.56
CA LEU A 46 6.40 3.15 0.24
C LEU A 46 7.41 2.89 -0.88
N GLU A 47 8.64 3.37 -0.74
CA GLU A 47 9.73 3.13 -1.67
C GLU A 47 10.14 1.65 -1.73
N GLN A 48 10.26 0.98 -0.57
CA GLN A 48 10.54 -0.46 -0.50
C GLN A 48 9.48 -1.29 -1.22
N VAL A 49 8.21 -0.98 -0.98
CA VAL A 49 7.09 -1.65 -1.63
C VAL A 49 7.06 -1.35 -3.13
N SER A 50 7.31 -0.10 -3.52
CA SER A 50 7.43 0.28 -4.94
C SER A 50 8.53 -0.53 -5.64
N ALA A 51 9.72 -0.61 -5.04
CA ALA A 51 10.84 -1.40 -5.56
C ALA A 51 10.48 -2.89 -5.67
N ALA A 52 9.77 -3.45 -4.68
CA ALA A 52 9.33 -4.85 -4.69
C ALA A 52 8.33 -5.19 -5.81
N THR A 53 7.65 -4.18 -6.35
CA THR A 53 6.76 -4.28 -7.51
C THR A 53 7.43 -3.89 -8.83
N ASN A 54 8.77 -3.81 -8.87
CA ASN A 54 9.53 -3.31 -10.01
C ASN A 54 9.08 -1.91 -10.48
N PHE A 55 8.65 -1.06 -9.55
CA PHE A 55 8.12 0.28 -9.80
C PHE A 55 6.82 0.32 -10.63
N GLU A 56 6.15 -0.82 -10.84
CA GLU A 56 4.81 -0.83 -11.47
C GLU A 56 3.74 -0.24 -10.56
N VAL A 57 3.92 -0.33 -9.24
CA VAL A 57 3.13 0.40 -8.24
C VAL A 57 4.03 1.46 -7.61
N THR A 58 3.80 2.72 -7.95
CA THR A 58 4.62 3.83 -7.44
C THR A 58 4.26 4.20 -5.99
N ALA A 59 5.23 4.75 -5.26
CA ALA A 59 5.03 5.20 -3.88
C ALA A 59 3.85 6.20 -3.72
N SER A 60 3.63 7.06 -4.71
CA SER A 60 2.51 8.02 -4.71
C SER A 60 1.15 7.34 -4.83
N GLN A 61 1.04 6.23 -5.56
CA GLN A 61 -0.20 5.44 -5.66
C GLN A 61 -0.54 4.71 -4.36
N LEU A 62 0.45 4.46 -3.50
CA LEU A 62 0.27 3.82 -2.19
C LEU A 62 -0.18 4.80 -1.10
N ILE A 63 -0.16 6.10 -1.37
CA ILE A 63 -0.66 7.11 -0.46
C ILE A 63 -2.19 7.11 -0.59
N PRO A 64 -2.94 6.75 0.46
CA PRO A 64 -4.39 6.82 0.39
C PRO A 64 -4.81 8.26 0.11
N SER A 65 -5.58 8.49 -0.96
CA SER A 65 -6.12 9.80 -1.33
C SER A 65 -7.18 10.32 -0.34
N SER A 66 -7.24 9.75 0.86
CA SER A 66 -8.15 10.18 1.91
C SER A 66 -7.66 11.51 2.47
N ARG A 67 -8.18 12.60 1.89
CA ARG A 67 -8.41 13.84 2.64
C ARG A 67 -8.98 13.40 4.00
N PRO A 68 -8.36 13.73 5.14
CA PRO A 68 -8.78 13.18 6.42
C PRO A 68 -10.29 13.39 6.58
N SER A 69 -11.06 12.30 6.61
CA SER A 69 -12.51 12.27 6.80
C SER A 69 -12.90 12.63 8.24
N LYS A 70 -12.21 13.63 8.82
CA LYS A 70 -12.36 14.10 10.19
C LYS A 70 -12.40 15.64 10.25
N LEU A 71 -13.05 16.27 9.26
CA LEU A 71 -13.39 17.70 9.28
C LEU A 71 -14.88 17.98 9.05
N GLU A 72 -15.76 16.97 9.00
CA GLU A 72 -17.22 17.17 8.98
C GLU A 72 -17.87 16.86 10.33
N LYS A 73 -17.40 17.51 11.40
CA LYS A 73 -18.18 17.62 12.64
C LYS A 73 -17.79 18.83 13.48
N THR A 74 -18.24 19.99 13.02
CA THR A 74 -18.63 21.19 13.79
C THR A 74 -19.47 22.00 12.79
N ALA A 75 -20.80 21.86 12.75
CA ALA A 75 -21.76 22.42 13.71
C ALA A 75 -21.42 23.86 14.09
#